data_AF-A0AAV3F8T9-F1
#
_entry.id   AF-A0AAV3F8T9-F1
#
_cell.length_a   1.000
_cell.length_b   1.000
_cell.length_c   1.000
_cell.angle_alpha   90.00
_cell.angle_beta   90.00
_cell.angle_gamma   90.00
#
_symmetry.space_group_name_H-M   'P 1'
#
loop_
_entity.id
_entity.type
_entity.pdbx_description
1 polymer ?
#
loop_
_entity_poly.entity_id
_entity_poly.type
_entity_poly.pdbx_seq_one_letter_code
_entity_poly.pdbx_strand_id
1 'polypeptide(L)'
;MLVENLKIKSIKDLDNKIVMVNKEYLEKLKEYDIPYIEFTEENKEYFLVKRGVKKKKFNKNICNEIKKKRKQGKTYRALAIEYDCSTRTISEILKDEYL
;
A
#
# COMPACT_ATOMS: atom_id res chain seq x y z
N MET A 1 6.49 22.67 1.62
CA MET A 1 7.83 22.01 1.61
C MET A 1 7.64 20.52 1.80
N LEU A 2 7.95 19.70 0.78
CA LEU A 2 7.68 18.24 0.75
C LEU A 2 8.67 17.37 1.54
N VAL A 3 9.23 17.90 2.63
CA VAL A 3 10.18 17.16 3.47
C VAL A 3 9.84 17.26 4.96
N GLU A 4 8.66 17.76 5.31
CA GLU A 4 8.20 17.69 6.70
C GLU A 4 7.62 16.29 6.96
N ASN A 5 8.40 15.47 7.66
CA ASN A 5 8.04 14.17 8.29
C ASN A 5 8.44 12.85 7.59
N LEU A 6 9.43 12.84 6.70
CA LEU A 6 10.05 11.57 6.26
C LEU A 6 11.05 11.07 7.32
N LYS A 7 10.57 10.30 8.32
CA LYS A 7 11.46 9.49 9.18
C LYS A 7 12.08 8.36 8.33
N ILE A 8 13.25 8.62 7.76
CA ILE A 8 14.06 7.66 7.01
C ILE A 8 15.07 7.06 8.00
N LYS A 9 15.05 5.73 8.17
CA LYS A 9 15.96 5.03 9.09
C LYS A 9 17.11 4.32 8.36
N SER A 10 16.96 4.07 7.06
CA SER A 10 17.97 3.43 6.22
C SER A 10 17.77 3.78 4.74
N ILE A 11 18.80 3.55 3.91
CA ILE A 11 18.73 3.71 2.44
C ILE A 11 17.64 2.81 1.84
N LYS A 12 17.49 1.58 2.35
CA LYS A 12 16.39 0.67 1.93
C LYS A 12 15.00 1.23 2.25
N ASP A 13 14.86 1.98 3.35
CA ASP A 13 13.58 2.65 3.65
C ASP A 13 13.30 3.81 2.69
N LEU A 14 14.35 4.42 2.14
CA LEU A 14 14.23 5.48 1.15
C LEU A 14 13.72 4.92 -0.18
N ASP A 15 14.34 3.85 -0.68
CA ASP A 15 13.94 3.19 -1.94
C ASP A 15 12.51 2.66 -1.91
N ASN A 16 12.04 2.26 -0.71
CA ASN A 16 10.65 1.83 -0.54
C ASN A 16 9.64 2.99 -0.51
N LYS A 17 10.08 4.21 -0.17
CA LYS A 17 9.22 5.38 0.03
C LYS A 17 9.28 6.39 -1.10
N ILE A 18 10.35 6.43 -1.87
CA ILE A 18 10.58 7.39 -2.94
C ILE A 18 10.83 6.64 -4.24
N VAL A 19 10.18 7.09 -5.31
CA VAL A 19 10.34 6.53 -6.65
C VAL A 19 10.71 7.66 -7.61
N MET A 20 11.68 7.40 -8.47
CA MET A 20 12.05 8.28 -9.57
C MET A 20 11.12 8.04 -10.76
N VAL A 21 10.61 9.13 -11.32
CA VAL A 21 9.65 9.12 -12.42
C VAL A 21 10.20 9.96 -13.57
N ASN A 22 10.04 9.48 -14.80
CA ASN A 22 10.42 10.20 -16.01
C ASN A 22 9.42 11.32 -16.35
N LYS A 23 9.87 12.30 -17.13
CA LYS A 23 9.08 13.44 -17.62
C LYS A 23 7.76 13.07 -18.31
N GLU A 24 7.70 11.94 -18.99
CA GLU A 24 6.50 11.44 -19.68
C GLU A 24 5.29 11.26 -18.75
N TYR A 25 5.50 11.11 -17.44
CA TYR A 25 4.43 10.93 -16.45
C TYR A 25 4.08 12.21 -15.69
N LEU A 26 4.71 13.35 -16.02
CA LEU A 26 4.49 14.62 -15.33
C LEU A 26 3.04 15.09 -15.40
N GLU A 27 2.40 14.95 -16.57
CA GLU A 27 0.99 15.31 -16.76
C GLU A 27 0.07 14.50 -15.83
N LYS A 28 0.36 13.20 -15.65
CA LYS A 28 -0.38 12.34 -14.72
C LYS A 28 -0.17 12.78 -13.26
N LEU A 29 1.05 13.16 -12.88
CA LEU A 29 1.29 13.66 -11.52
C LEU A 29 0.46 14.90 -11.21
N LYS A 30 0.31 15.80 -12.19
CA LYS A 30 -0.54 16.99 -12.07
C LYS A 30 -2.02 16.65 -12.06
N GLU A 31 -2.47 15.75 -12.93
CA GLU A 31 -3.86 15.27 -13.00
C GLU A 31 -4.35 14.72 -11.65
N TYR A 32 -3.50 13.94 -10.97
CA TYR A 32 -3.82 13.30 -9.69
C TYR A 32 -3.39 14.11 -8.45
N ASP A 33 -2.97 15.36 -8.60
CA ASP A 33 -2.47 16.24 -7.52
C ASP A 33 -1.39 15.55 -6.66
N ILE A 34 -0.48 14.83 -7.32
CA ILE A 34 0.58 14.09 -6.65
C ILE A 34 1.79 15.01 -6.46
N PRO A 35 2.19 15.30 -5.21
CA PRO A 35 3.35 16.12 -4.94
C PRO A 35 4.66 15.43 -5.39
N TYR A 36 5.54 16.19 -6.03
CA TYR A 36 6.83 15.71 -6.51
C TYR A 36 7.95 16.73 -6.29
N ILE A 37 9.20 16.28 -6.36
CA ILE A 37 10.41 17.13 -6.37
C ILE A 37 11.09 16.97 -7.73
N GLU A 38 11.35 18.09 -8.41
CA GLU A 38 12.07 18.11 -9.69
C GLU A 38 13.59 18.18 -9.44
N PHE A 39 14.36 17.39 -10.18
CA PHE A 39 15.81 17.54 -10.24
C PHE A 39 16.35 17.15 -11.61
N THR A 40 17.49 17.72 -11.99
CA THR A 40 18.15 17.46 -13.28
C THR A 40 19.50 16.81 -13.06
N GLU A 41 19.76 15.73 -13.79
CA GLU A 41 21.05 15.02 -13.81
C GLU A 41 21.38 14.68 -15.27
N GLU A 42 22.59 15.01 -15.73
CA GLU A 42 23.07 14.73 -17.10
C GLU A 42 22.10 15.15 -18.22
N ASN A 43 21.54 16.37 -18.14
CA ASN A 43 20.56 16.93 -19.09
C ASN A 43 19.23 16.16 -19.18
N LYS A 44 18.91 15.31 -18.20
CA LYS A 44 17.61 14.65 -18.06
C LYS A 44 16.87 15.19 -16.82
N GLU A 45 15.58 15.45 -16.99
CA GLU A 45 14.68 15.88 -15.91
C GLU A 45 14.03 14.66 -15.25
N TYR A 46 14.13 14.60 -13.92
CA TYR A 46 13.58 13.54 -13.09
C TYR A 46 12.66 14.11 -12.02
N PHE A 47 11.66 13.31 -11.64
CA PHE A 47 10.65 13.67 -10.66
C PHE A 47 10.62 12.63 -9.54
N LEU A 48 10.95 13.04 -8.31
CA LEU A 48 10.83 12.17 -7.14
C LEU A 48 9.42 12.29 -6.58
N VAL A 49 8.74 11.15 -6.48
CA VAL A 49 7.41 11.06 -5.89
C VAL A 49 7.44 10.18 -4.65
N LYS A 50 6.60 10.53 -3.67
CA LYS A 50 6.34 9.63 -2.55
C LYS A 50 5.52 8.44 -3.06
N ARG A 51 6.00 7.22 -2.80
CA ARG A 51 5.30 6.01 -3.17
C ARG A 51 3.97 5.92 -2.42
N GLY A 52 2.88 5.81 -3.16
CA GLY A 52 1.57 5.50 -2.59
C GLY A 52 1.56 4.11 -1.96
N VAL A 53 0.96 3.98 -0.78
CA VAL A 53 0.72 2.66 -0.16
C VAL A 53 -0.65 2.19 -0.62
N LYS A 54 -0.71 1.10 -1.40
CA LYS A 54 -1.99 0.46 -1.74
C LYS A 54 -2.66 0.01 -0.45
N LYS A 55 -3.86 0.52 -0.16
CA LYS A 55 -4.64 0.09 1.00
C LYS A 55 -4.91 -1.42 0.87
N LYS A 56 -4.53 -2.20 1.89
CA LYS A 56 -4.90 -3.62 1.97
C LYS A 56 -6.43 -3.73 2.02
N LYS A 57 -7.01 -4.75 1.34
CA LYS A 57 -8.46 -5.00 1.34
C LYS A 57 -8.99 -5.22 2.75
N PHE A 58 -8.23 -5.94 3.58
CA PHE A 58 -8.57 -6.19 4.97
C PHE A 58 -7.65 -5.41 5.90
N ASN A 59 -8.25 -4.58 6.76
CA ASN A 59 -7.56 -3.91 7.85
C ASN A 59 -7.64 -4.76 9.14
N LYS A 60 -6.94 -4.34 10.19
CA LYS A 60 -6.89 -5.08 11.47
C LYS A 60 -8.28 -5.32 12.09
N ASN A 61 -9.20 -4.36 11.95
CA ASN A 61 -10.55 -4.48 12.48
C ASN A 61 -11.35 -5.57 11.75
N ILE A 62 -11.30 -5.57 10.42
CA ILE A 62 -11.98 -6.58 9.60
C ILE A 62 -11.38 -7.97 9.85
N CYS A 63 -10.04 -8.08 9.96
CA CYS A 63 -9.38 -9.33 10.32
C CYS A 63 -9.87 -9.87 11.68
N ASN A 64 -10.07 -8.99 12.67
CA ASN A 64 -10.60 -9.36 13.98
C ASN A 64 -12.05 -9.82 13.92
N GLU A 65 -12.88 -9.21 13.06
CA GLU A 65 -14.26 -9.65 12.84
C GLU A 65 -14.32 -11.04 12.21
N ILE A 66 -13.50 -11.29 11.18
CA ILE A 66 -13.39 -12.61 10.54
C ILE A 66 -13.03 -13.68 11.57
N LYS A 67 -12.06 -13.39 12.45
CA LYS A 67 -11.67 -14.28 13.56
C LYS A 67 -12.82 -14.53 14.53
N LYS A 68 -13.59 -13.50 14.92
CA LYS A 68 -14.75 -13.65 15.80
C LYS A 68 -15.84 -14.52 15.16
N LYS A 69 -16.19 -14.25 13.91
CA LYS A 69 -17.18 -15.05 13.15
C LYS A 69 -16.74 -16.50 12.97
N ARG A 70 -15.43 -16.74 12.82
CA ARG A 70 -14.88 -18.11 12.80
C ARG A 70 -15.08 -18.82 14.15
N LYS A 71 -14.84 -18.14 15.28
CA LYS A 71 -15.09 -18.68 16.62
C LYS A 71 -16.59 -18.97 16.88
N GLN A 72 -17.49 -18.23 16.24
CA GLN A 72 -18.94 -18.45 16.29
C GLN A 72 -19.41 -19.63 15.40
N GLY A 73 -18.50 -20.31 14.70
CA GLY A 73 -18.83 -21.52 13.92
C GLY A 73 -18.93 -21.32 12.41
N LYS A 74 -18.75 -20.09 11.86
CA LYS A 74 -18.77 -19.91 10.40
C LYS A 74 -17.65 -20.70 9.72
N THR A 75 -17.96 -21.33 8.58
CA THR A 75 -16.97 -22.07 7.79
C THR A 75 -16.08 -21.13 6.97
N TYR A 76 -14.90 -21.60 6.55
CA TYR A 76 -14.00 -20.85 5.67
C TYR A 76 -14.68 -20.39 4.38
N ARG A 77 -15.52 -21.25 3.78
CA ARG A 77 -16.28 -20.93 2.56
C ARG A 77 -17.32 -19.84 2.79
N ALA A 78 -18.05 -19.89 3.91
CA ALA A 78 -19.02 -18.86 4.25
C ALA A 78 -18.35 -17.49 4.43
N LEU A 79 -17.21 -17.44 5.12
CA LEU A 79 -16.43 -16.21 5.29
C LEU A 79 -15.84 -15.70 3.97
N ALA A 80 -15.34 -16.61 3.12
CA ALA A 80 -14.81 -16.27 1.81
C ALA A 80 -15.86 -15.59 0.92
N ILE A 81 -17.09 -16.10 0.91
CA ILE A 81 -18.21 -15.51 0.18
C ILE A 81 -18.60 -14.15 0.80
N GLU A 82 -18.74 -14.08 2.12
CA GLU A 82 -19.16 -12.87 2.83
C GLU A 82 -18.20 -11.70 2.67
N TYR A 83 -16.90 -11.97 2.61
CA TYR A 83 -15.84 -10.95 2.49
C TYR A 83 -15.26 -10.86 1.07
N ASP A 84 -15.90 -11.52 0.10
CA ASP A 84 -15.50 -11.53 -1.32
C ASP A 84 -14.00 -11.82 -1.49
N CYS A 85 -13.54 -12.96 -0.97
CA CYS A 85 -12.14 -13.34 -1.06
C CYS A 85 -11.96 -14.85 -1.13
N SER A 86 -10.72 -15.28 -1.39
CA SER A 86 -10.41 -16.70 -1.42
C SER A 86 -10.43 -17.31 -0.01
N THR A 87 -10.73 -18.60 0.09
CA THR A 87 -10.59 -19.35 1.34
C THR A 87 -9.16 -19.35 1.88
N ARG A 88 -8.16 -19.26 0.98
CA ARG A 88 -6.75 -19.07 1.34
C ARG A 88 -6.55 -17.75 2.09
N THR A 89 -7.13 -16.66 1.61
CA THR A 89 -7.04 -15.35 2.27
C THR A 89 -7.64 -15.39 3.67
N ILE A 90 -8.79 -16.06 3.84
CA ILE A 90 -9.37 -16.29 5.17
C ILE A 90 -8.40 -17.08 6.06
N SER A 91 -7.75 -18.13 5.53
CA SER A 91 -6.75 -18.91 6.26
C SER A 91 -5.56 -18.06 6.71
N GLU A 92 -5.00 -17.25 5.81
CA GLU A 92 -3.89 -16.33 6.12
C GLU A 92 -4.30 -15.31 7.19
N ILE A 93 -5.53 -14.78 7.15
CA ILE A 93 -6.05 -13.86 8.18
C ILE A 93 -6.16 -14.56 9.54
N LEU A 94 -6.62 -15.82 9.56
CA LEU A 94 -6.77 -16.59 10.80
C LEU A 94 -5.41 -16.99 11.41
N LYS A 95 -4.38 -17.17 10.58
CA LYS A 95 -3.00 -17.46 10.99
C LYS A 95 -2.15 -16.22 11.29
N ASP A 96 -2.71 -15.02 11.16
CA ASP A 96 -1.96 -13.76 11.28
C ASP A 96 -0.86 -13.55 10.21
N GLU A 97 -0.99 -14.22 9.05
CA GLU A 97 -0.03 -14.16 7.94
C GLU A 97 -0.41 -13.11 6.86
N TYR A 98 -1.61 -12.52 6.94
CA TYR A 98 -2.11 -11.58 5.91
C TYR A 98 -1.64 -10.13 6.10
N LEU A 99 -1.47 -9.69 7.35
CA LEU A 99 -1.17 -8.28 7.70
C LEU A 99 0.32 -8.02 7.82
#